data_AF-A0A6L7MXN4-F1
#
_entry.id   AF-A0A6L7MXN4-F1
#
_cell.length_a   1.000
_cell.length_b   1.000
_cell.length_c   1.000
_cell.angle_alpha   90.00
_cell.angle_beta   90.00
_cell.angle_gamma   90.00
#
_symmetry.space_group_name_H-M   'P 1'
#
loop_
_entity.id
_entity.type
_entity.pdbx_description
1 polymer ?
#
loop_
_entity_poly.entity_id
_entity_poly.type
_entity_poly.pdbx_seq_one_letter_code
_entity_poly.pdbx_strand_id
1 'polypeptide(L)'
;MENRDKVFPIDSRLKFNPIILQRGGKTDAINTAFMRRKPEDWERAEDIGTPYSREQVQRFSPRSRAILEIQSARDLEILEKVYANGILLGDDGRDGWGITYTCEFHMTNDSRLFPPRPEWEAKGYRPDEYSRWLLGNWRPIGELWAELGVDPSKPEPTEIKPEDWLFDATAGPERREAEARFVHGHLLKPGDVARTDWKLRCAQPPYDRLPVPRARIPAGIVLSREGDAWIPEDKVEGVALPLYQGIMIQPFYPSARGWLSGTGLRAKWDHVPSDQVVWNPQYLMALDEARRVGLPQAKVGFRDISRDTDVRSFMGALLPMFPCGHSAPVLHAANAHTPIDPLLLAFVNSFVFDWMIRQRGGAAHLIWSMLSEMALPRNPPARKKLDELTVALNPWAHPSITTPGALTSNRPSALTASERVRLRANIDALAAIAYGLSGDDLNWILKDVDLPAQSIGRSGLGLDPRGFWRVDRSEAPELRHTVLTQVAFHDLESRIQMRGSQREGINSFLG
;
A
#
# COMPACT_ATOMS: atom_id res chain seq x y z
N MET A 1 -7.48 8.14 -30.57
CA MET A 1 -8.14 9.44 -30.28
C MET A 1 -9.07 9.30 -29.08
N GLU A 2 -9.13 10.29 -28.19
CA GLU A 2 -10.04 10.34 -27.04
C GLU A 2 -11.16 11.35 -27.25
N ASN A 3 -12.40 11.03 -26.84
CA ASN A 3 -13.53 11.97 -26.91
C ASN A 3 -13.63 12.92 -25.69
N ARG A 4 -12.54 13.13 -24.96
CA ARG A 4 -12.57 13.89 -23.70
C ARG A 4 -13.03 15.33 -23.89
N ASP A 5 -12.68 15.93 -25.03
CA ASP A 5 -13.05 17.29 -25.42
C ASP A 5 -14.42 17.35 -26.12
N LYS A 6 -15.18 16.24 -26.12
CA LYS A 6 -16.52 16.10 -26.72
C LYS A 6 -16.57 16.50 -28.20
N VAL A 7 -15.53 16.15 -28.94
CA VAL A 7 -15.46 16.35 -30.39
C VAL A 7 -16.62 15.64 -31.10
N PHE A 8 -17.02 14.48 -30.58
CA PHE A 8 -18.21 13.76 -31.02
C PHE A 8 -19.31 13.87 -29.95
N PRO A 9 -20.59 13.95 -30.34
CA PRO A 9 -21.74 14.07 -29.42
C PRO A 9 -22.10 12.72 -28.76
N ILE A 10 -21.13 12.05 -28.16
CA ILE A 10 -21.25 10.78 -27.42
C ILE A 10 -20.52 10.89 -26.07
N ASP A 11 -20.50 9.81 -25.28
CA ASP A 11 -19.83 9.79 -23.97
C ASP A 11 -18.34 10.20 -24.11
N SER A 12 -17.91 11.15 -23.28
CA SER A 12 -16.57 11.73 -23.34
C SER A 12 -15.46 10.78 -22.88
N ARG A 13 -15.82 9.63 -22.29
CA ARG A 13 -14.87 8.60 -21.85
C ARG A 13 -14.52 7.60 -22.94
N LEU A 14 -15.21 7.64 -24.08
CA LEU A 14 -14.93 6.74 -25.19
C LEU A 14 -13.62 7.11 -25.87
N LYS A 15 -12.84 6.07 -26.17
CA LYS A 15 -11.62 6.15 -27.00
C LYS A 15 -11.87 5.43 -28.32
N PHE A 16 -11.28 5.95 -29.38
CA PHE A 16 -11.30 5.38 -30.72
C PHE A 16 -9.89 5.06 -31.16
N ASN A 17 -9.68 3.88 -31.75
CA ASN A 17 -8.39 3.47 -32.27
C ASN A 17 -8.52 3.07 -33.75
N PRO A 18 -8.27 3.98 -34.71
CA PRO A 18 -8.19 3.59 -36.11
C PRO A 18 -6.97 2.69 -36.33
N ILE A 19 -7.18 1.57 -37.04
CA ILE A 19 -6.10 0.66 -37.41
C ILE A 19 -6.03 0.63 -38.93
N ILE A 20 -4.89 1.07 -39.46
CA ILE A 20 -4.61 1.07 -40.90
C ILE A 20 -3.74 -0.15 -41.20
N LEU A 21 -4.21 -1.00 -42.11
CA LEU A 21 -3.54 -2.25 -42.47
C LEU A 21 -3.34 -2.30 -43.99
N GLN A 22 -2.13 -2.65 -44.42
CA GLN A 22 -1.85 -2.99 -45.80
C GLN A 22 -1.87 -4.51 -45.97
N ARG A 23 -2.54 -5.00 -47.03
CA ARG A 23 -2.63 -6.44 -47.31
C ARG A 23 -1.30 -6.96 -47.87
N GLY A 24 -0.81 -8.05 -47.29
CA GLY A 24 0.44 -8.72 -47.70
C GLY A 24 1.69 -8.16 -47.00
N GLY A 25 2.76 -8.96 -46.92
CA GLY A 25 4.02 -8.57 -46.29
C GLY A 25 4.18 -8.98 -44.82
N LYS A 26 5.17 -8.39 -44.15
CA LYS A 26 5.45 -8.52 -42.70
C LYS A 26 5.61 -7.12 -42.11
N THR A 27 5.24 -6.97 -40.84
CA THR A 27 5.36 -5.71 -40.10
C THR A 27 6.49 -5.82 -39.09
N ASP A 28 7.56 -5.05 -39.31
CA ASP A 28 8.69 -4.98 -38.38
C ASP A 28 8.47 -3.91 -37.30
N ALA A 29 7.76 -2.84 -37.62
CA ALA A 29 7.30 -1.83 -36.66
C ALA A 29 5.92 -1.30 -37.05
N ILE A 30 5.14 -0.90 -36.03
CA ILE A 30 3.91 -0.14 -36.19
C ILE A 30 4.18 1.33 -35.83
N ASN A 31 3.54 2.26 -36.52
CA ASN A 31 3.57 3.66 -36.12
C ASN A 31 2.35 3.96 -35.26
N THR A 32 2.55 4.47 -34.04
CA THR A 32 1.47 4.61 -33.06
C THR A 32 1.37 6.03 -32.50
N ALA A 33 0.14 6.52 -32.34
CA ALA A 33 -0.13 7.82 -31.75
C ALA A 33 -1.36 7.71 -30.82
N PHE A 34 -1.12 7.71 -29.52
CA PHE A 34 -2.17 7.59 -28.50
C PHE A 34 -2.54 8.95 -27.90
N MET A 35 -3.65 8.98 -27.16
CA MET A 35 -4.11 10.15 -26.39
C MET A 35 -4.33 11.44 -27.20
N ARG A 36 -4.48 11.32 -28.53
CA ARG A 36 -4.82 12.43 -29.43
C ARG A 36 -6.25 12.90 -29.20
N ARG A 37 -6.49 14.21 -29.18
CA ARG A 37 -7.83 14.79 -28.93
C ARG A 37 -8.35 15.62 -30.10
N LYS A 38 -7.47 16.01 -31.01
CA LYS A 38 -7.77 16.84 -32.18
C LYS A 38 -7.95 15.95 -33.41
N PRO A 39 -9.09 15.98 -34.12
CA PRO A 39 -9.23 15.29 -35.40
C PRO A 39 -8.13 15.63 -36.40
N GLU A 40 -7.65 16.87 -36.38
CA GLU A 40 -6.64 17.38 -37.30
C GLU A 40 -5.29 16.66 -37.16
N ASP A 41 -5.05 16.00 -36.01
CA ASP A 41 -3.88 15.15 -35.80
C ASP A 41 -3.82 13.98 -36.79
N TRP A 42 -4.96 13.57 -37.36
CA TRP A 42 -5.03 12.46 -38.32
C TRP A 42 -4.42 12.83 -39.67
N GLU A 43 -4.49 14.09 -40.07
CA GLU A 43 -3.91 14.57 -41.33
C GLU A 43 -2.37 14.58 -41.30
N ARG A 44 -1.80 14.42 -40.10
CA ARG A 44 -0.36 14.43 -39.84
C ARG A 44 0.08 13.19 -39.08
N ALA A 45 -0.63 12.08 -39.26
CA ALA A 45 -0.42 10.85 -38.52
C ALA A 45 1.02 10.32 -38.67
N GLU A 46 1.63 10.50 -39.84
CA GLU A 46 3.02 10.11 -40.09
C GLU A 46 4.03 10.93 -39.28
N ASP A 47 3.77 12.23 -39.05
CA ASP A 47 4.66 13.14 -38.31
C ASP A 47 4.62 12.87 -36.79
N ILE A 48 3.44 12.57 -36.26
CA ILE A 48 3.20 12.47 -34.80
C ILE A 48 3.38 11.04 -34.28
N GLY A 49 3.42 10.06 -35.18
CA GLY A 49 3.54 8.67 -34.80
C GLY A 49 4.90 8.36 -34.18
N THR A 50 4.88 7.55 -33.13
CA THR A 50 6.08 6.95 -32.56
C THR A 50 6.24 5.52 -33.12
N PRO A 51 7.37 5.21 -33.79
CA PRO A 51 7.68 3.86 -34.22
C PRO A 51 7.79 2.92 -33.02
N TYR A 52 7.03 1.83 -33.04
CA TYR A 52 6.99 0.81 -32.01
C TYR A 52 7.23 -0.56 -32.67
N SER A 53 8.41 -1.13 -32.45
CA SER A 53 8.85 -2.33 -33.14
C SER A 53 8.11 -3.58 -32.66
N ARG A 54 8.02 -4.58 -33.53
CA ARG A 54 7.49 -5.90 -33.19
C ARG A 54 8.24 -6.52 -32.01
N GLU A 55 9.55 -6.34 -31.95
CA GLU A 55 10.40 -6.84 -30.87
C GLU A 55 10.06 -6.16 -29.54
N GLN A 56 9.83 -4.85 -29.54
CA GLN A 56 9.40 -4.12 -28.35
C GLN A 56 8.00 -4.59 -27.90
N VAL A 57 7.05 -4.79 -28.82
CA VAL A 57 5.74 -5.39 -28.50
C VAL A 57 5.91 -6.77 -27.87
N GLN A 58 6.81 -7.58 -28.41
CA GLN A 58 7.05 -8.92 -27.91
C GLN A 58 7.74 -8.92 -26.54
N ARG A 59 8.60 -7.94 -26.28
CA ARG A 59 9.31 -7.78 -25.01
C ARG A 59 8.39 -7.28 -23.91
N PHE A 60 7.60 -6.25 -24.20
CA PHE A 60 6.69 -5.66 -23.21
C PHE A 60 5.49 -6.57 -22.97
N SER A 61 4.90 -7.14 -24.02
CA SER A 61 3.69 -7.97 -23.93
C SER A 61 3.90 -9.37 -24.52
N PRO A 62 4.71 -10.23 -23.89
CA PRO A 62 5.11 -11.51 -24.46
C PRO A 62 3.98 -12.52 -24.66
N ARG A 63 2.91 -12.45 -23.84
CA ARG A 63 1.76 -13.36 -23.88
C ARG A 63 0.60 -12.72 -24.63
N SER A 64 0.19 -11.53 -24.21
CA SER A 64 -1.01 -10.85 -24.70
C SER A 64 -0.80 -10.16 -26.05
N ARG A 65 0.46 -9.83 -26.39
CA ARG A 65 0.82 -8.95 -27.52
C ARG A 65 0.08 -7.60 -27.50
N ALA A 66 -0.30 -7.14 -26.29
CA ALA A 66 -0.96 -5.86 -26.12
C ALA A 66 -0.08 -4.71 -26.63
N ILE A 67 -0.70 -3.81 -27.39
CA ILE A 67 -0.08 -2.56 -27.83
C ILE A 67 -0.29 -1.54 -26.71
N LEU A 68 0.81 -1.07 -26.12
CA LEU A 68 0.79 -0.08 -25.05
C LEU A 68 0.45 1.31 -25.63
N GLU A 69 -0.25 2.13 -24.84
CA GLU A 69 -0.60 3.52 -25.15
C GLU A 69 0.62 4.47 -24.96
N ILE A 70 1.70 4.20 -25.69
CA ILE A 70 2.98 4.91 -25.63
C ILE A 70 2.85 6.27 -26.35
N GLN A 71 3.22 7.38 -25.70
CA GLN A 71 3.02 8.72 -26.29
C GLN A 71 4.26 9.31 -26.95
N SER A 72 5.45 8.80 -26.65
CA SER A 72 6.70 9.36 -27.17
C SER A 72 7.84 8.34 -27.21
N ALA A 73 8.90 8.68 -27.95
CA ALA A 73 10.18 7.94 -27.89
C ALA A 73 10.75 7.88 -26.47
N ARG A 74 10.53 8.93 -25.67
CA ARG A 74 10.97 8.98 -24.27
C ARG A 74 10.28 7.93 -23.39
N ASP A 75 8.98 7.68 -23.63
CA ASP A 75 8.27 6.59 -22.94
C ASP A 75 8.87 5.22 -23.31
N LEU A 76 9.25 5.00 -24.58
CA LEU A 76 9.91 3.77 -25.03
C LEU A 76 11.26 3.56 -24.36
N GLU A 77 12.12 4.58 -24.34
CA GLU A 77 13.44 4.50 -23.70
C GLU A 77 13.35 4.07 -22.23
N ILE A 78 12.39 4.65 -21.49
CA ILE A 78 12.18 4.32 -20.08
C ILE A 78 11.61 2.90 -19.93
N LEU A 79 10.64 2.50 -20.76
CA LEU A 79 10.13 1.13 -20.76
C LEU A 79 11.24 0.11 -21.07
N GLU A 80 12.13 0.40 -22.02
CA GLU A 80 13.27 -0.46 -22.33
C GLU A 80 14.20 -0.64 -21.13
N LYS A 81 14.54 0.44 -20.42
CA LYS A 81 15.34 0.36 -19.19
C LYS A 81 14.65 -0.48 -18.12
N VAL A 82 13.36 -0.26 -17.90
CA VAL A 82 12.56 -0.98 -16.90
C VAL A 82 12.51 -2.48 -17.21
N TYR A 83 12.21 -2.87 -18.45
CA TYR A 83 12.16 -4.29 -18.86
C TYR A 83 13.55 -4.92 -19.07
N ALA A 84 14.63 -4.12 -19.14
CA ALA A 84 16.00 -4.64 -19.13
C ALA A 84 16.49 -4.99 -17.73
N ASN A 85 15.98 -4.30 -16.70
CA ASN A 85 16.39 -4.47 -15.30
C ASN A 85 15.38 -5.27 -14.46
N GLY A 86 14.30 -5.76 -15.07
CA GLY A 86 13.23 -6.49 -14.39
C GLY A 86 12.98 -7.89 -14.94
N ILE A 87 12.41 -8.74 -14.10
CA ILE A 87 11.88 -10.06 -14.45
C ILE A 87 10.36 -9.98 -14.42
N LEU A 88 9.69 -10.64 -15.37
CA LEU A 88 8.24 -10.59 -15.44
C LEU A 88 7.61 -11.22 -14.19
N LEU A 89 6.56 -10.56 -13.69
CA LEU A 89 5.88 -10.96 -12.48
C LEU A 89 5.35 -12.41 -12.54
N GLY A 90 4.85 -12.82 -13.70
CA GLY A 90 4.37 -14.18 -13.93
C GLY A 90 5.40 -15.10 -14.57
N ASP A 91 6.70 -14.80 -14.50
CA ASP A 91 7.73 -15.74 -14.94
C ASP A 91 7.83 -16.92 -13.96
N ASP A 92 7.60 -18.13 -14.46
CA ASP A 92 7.68 -19.39 -13.72
C ASP A 92 9.08 -20.03 -13.79
N GLY A 93 10.04 -19.34 -14.43
CA GLY A 93 11.42 -19.76 -14.51
C GLY A 93 12.15 -19.72 -13.16
N ARG A 94 13.36 -20.28 -13.14
CA ARG A 94 14.19 -20.38 -11.91
C ARG A 94 14.43 -19.03 -11.23
N ASP A 95 14.58 -17.97 -12.02
CA ASP A 95 14.84 -16.61 -11.54
C ASP A 95 13.56 -15.78 -11.39
N GLY A 96 12.40 -16.38 -11.66
CA GLY A 96 11.09 -15.78 -11.51
C GLY A 96 10.73 -15.40 -10.07
N TRP A 97 9.63 -14.69 -9.91
CA TRP A 97 9.13 -14.30 -8.58
C TRP A 97 8.48 -15.46 -7.83
N GLY A 98 8.07 -16.53 -8.52
CA GLY A 98 7.46 -17.70 -7.91
C GLY A 98 6.17 -17.37 -7.17
N ILE A 99 5.34 -16.49 -7.75
CA ILE A 99 4.09 -16.04 -7.14
C ILE A 99 2.87 -16.66 -7.81
N THR A 100 1.79 -16.73 -7.07
CA THR A 100 0.49 -17.16 -7.53
C THR A 100 -0.53 -16.05 -7.29
N TYR A 101 -1.35 -15.79 -8.31
CA TYR A 101 -2.49 -14.88 -8.24
C TYR A 101 -3.76 -15.67 -7.96
N THR A 102 -4.54 -15.24 -6.98
CA THR A 102 -5.84 -15.85 -6.67
C THR A 102 -6.89 -14.80 -6.31
N CYS A 103 -8.15 -15.13 -6.61
CA CYS A 103 -9.33 -14.47 -6.07
C CYS A 103 -10.03 -15.47 -5.15
N GLU A 104 -10.00 -15.24 -3.84
CA GLU A 104 -10.40 -16.28 -2.87
C GLU A 104 -11.91 -16.49 -2.85
N PHE A 105 -12.71 -15.42 -2.73
CA PHE A 105 -14.17 -15.52 -2.63
C PHE A 105 -14.90 -14.58 -3.56
N HIS A 106 -15.93 -15.07 -4.25
CA HIS A 106 -16.79 -14.24 -5.08
C HIS A 106 -17.95 -13.66 -4.24
N MET A 107 -18.13 -12.33 -4.22
CA MET A 107 -19.06 -11.66 -3.29
C MET A 107 -20.52 -12.07 -3.48
N THR A 108 -20.89 -12.52 -4.69
CA THR A 108 -22.23 -13.04 -5.01
C THR A 108 -22.34 -14.54 -4.73
N ASN A 109 -21.58 -15.37 -5.46
CA ASN A 109 -21.68 -16.84 -5.41
C ASN A 109 -21.40 -17.41 -4.02
N ASP A 110 -20.49 -16.79 -3.26
CA ASP A 110 -20.06 -17.28 -1.95
C ASP A 110 -20.67 -16.51 -0.78
N SER A 111 -21.61 -15.59 -1.04
CA SER A 111 -22.22 -14.69 -0.04
C SER A 111 -22.70 -15.38 1.24
N ARG A 112 -23.20 -16.62 1.12
CA ARG A 112 -23.62 -17.46 2.26
C ARG A 112 -22.51 -17.75 3.27
N LEU A 113 -21.24 -17.69 2.87
CA LEU A 113 -20.08 -17.97 3.72
C LEU A 113 -19.69 -16.77 4.58
N PHE A 114 -20.13 -15.56 4.22
CA PHE A 114 -19.77 -14.34 4.91
C PHE A 114 -20.95 -13.40 5.13
N PRO A 115 -21.86 -13.71 6.08
CA PRO A 115 -22.93 -12.81 6.45
C PRO A 115 -22.44 -11.42 6.88
N PRO A 116 -23.22 -10.36 6.67
CA PRO A 116 -22.89 -9.00 7.13
C PRO A 116 -22.60 -8.94 8.63
N ARG A 117 -21.66 -8.08 9.02
CA ARG A 117 -21.21 -7.88 10.41
C ARG A 117 -22.37 -7.73 11.42
N PRO A 118 -23.46 -7.00 11.16
CA PRO A 118 -24.58 -6.89 12.11
C PRO A 118 -25.23 -8.23 12.49
N GLU A 119 -25.23 -9.23 11.60
CA GLU A 119 -25.77 -10.56 11.91
C GLU A 119 -24.89 -11.32 12.91
N TRP A 120 -23.58 -11.09 12.87
CA TRP A 120 -22.63 -11.66 13.83
C TRP A 120 -22.70 -10.95 15.17
N GLU A 121 -22.80 -9.61 15.16
CA GLU A 121 -23.02 -8.80 16.36
C GLU A 121 -24.30 -9.25 17.09
N ALA A 122 -25.40 -9.50 16.36
CA ALA A 122 -26.66 -10.00 16.93
C ALA A 122 -26.54 -11.41 17.55
N LYS A 123 -25.57 -12.21 17.11
CA LYS A 123 -25.24 -13.52 17.69
C LYS A 123 -24.34 -13.41 18.92
N GLY A 124 -23.86 -12.21 19.27
CA GLY A 124 -22.97 -11.98 20.41
C GLY A 124 -21.48 -11.98 20.08
N TYR A 125 -21.10 -11.99 18.79
CA TYR A 125 -19.70 -11.84 18.42
C TYR A 125 -19.20 -10.43 18.72
N ARG A 126 -18.03 -10.32 19.37
CA ARG A 126 -17.34 -9.04 19.59
C ARG A 126 -15.90 -9.12 19.06
N PRO A 127 -15.34 -8.03 18.51
CA PRO A 127 -13.97 -8.03 18.03
C PRO A 127 -12.99 -8.09 19.20
N ASP A 128 -11.91 -8.84 19.02
CA ASP A 128 -10.75 -8.85 19.90
C ASP A 128 -9.66 -7.89 19.40
N GLU A 129 -8.56 -7.91 20.13
CA GLU A 129 -7.36 -7.12 19.91
C GLU A 129 -6.63 -7.35 18.58
N TYR A 130 -6.78 -8.55 18.02
CA TYR A 130 -6.20 -8.94 16.74
C TYR A 130 -7.23 -8.84 15.61
N SER A 131 -8.38 -8.22 15.87
CA SER A 131 -9.51 -8.10 14.96
C SER A 131 -10.14 -9.42 14.52
N ARG A 132 -9.95 -10.48 15.30
CA ARG A 132 -10.80 -11.68 15.25
C ARG A 132 -12.10 -11.35 15.96
N TRP A 133 -13.20 -11.97 15.55
CA TRP A 133 -14.50 -11.80 16.18
C TRP A 133 -14.82 -13.05 16.97
N LEU A 134 -15.02 -12.91 18.27
CA LEU A 134 -15.18 -14.05 19.18
C LEU A 134 -16.60 -14.12 19.72
N LEU A 135 -17.16 -15.32 19.66
CA LEU A 135 -18.37 -15.71 20.36
C LEU A 135 -17.97 -16.39 21.68
N GLY A 136 -18.70 -16.08 22.73
CA GLY A 136 -18.60 -16.72 24.03
C GLY A 136 -19.05 -15.78 25.14
N ASN A 137 -18.83 -16.19 26.38
CA ASN A 137 -19.26 -15.43 27.54
C ASN A 137 -18.34 -14.24 27.84
N TRP A 138 -18.54 -13.13 27.12
CA TRP A 138 -17.88 -11.86 27.40
C TRP A 138 -18.29 -11.32 28.77
N ARG A 139 -17.29 -11.10 29.64
CA ARG A 139 -17.48 -10.55 30.98
C ARG A 139 -17.04 -9.08 31.01
N PRO A 140 -17.71 -8.21 31.78
CA PRO A 140 -17.28 -6.83 31.99
C PRO A 140 -15.82 -6.76 32.47
N ILE A 141 -15.04 -5.80 31.95
CA ILE A 141 -13.62 -5.67 32.29
C ILE A 141 -13.37 -5.42 33.79
N GLY A 142 -14.32 -4.82 34.49
CA GLY A 142 -14.22 -4.61 35.94
C GLY A 142 -14.08 -5.91 36.74
N GLU A 143 -14.67 -7.01 36.26
CA GLU A 143 -14.52 -8.33 36.88
C GLU A 143 -13.09 -8.86 36.75
N LEU A 144 -12.42 -8.61 35.62
CA LEU A 144 -11.02 -8.98 35.44
C LEU A 144 -10.13 -8.26 36.45
N TRP A 145 -10.34 -6.96 36.66
CA TRP A 145 -9.54 -6.20 37.61
C TRP A 145 -9.76 -6.67 39.04
N ALA A 146 -11.00 -7.02 39.41
CA ALA A 146 -11.29 -7.63 40.70
C ALA A 146 -10.57 -8.97 40.87
N GLU A 147 -10.57 -9.83 39.84
CA GLU A 147 -9.86 -11.12 39.85
C GLU A 147 -8.34 -10.98 39.95
N LEU A 148 -7.78 -9.96 39.29
CA LEU A 148 -6.34 -9.67 39.33
C LEU A 148 -5.92 -8.83 40.54
N GLY A 149 -6.85 -8.39 41.39
CA GLY A 149 -6.57 -7.51 42.52
C GLY A 149 -6.07 -6.13 42.12
N VAL A 150 -6.44 -5.65 40.93
CA VAL A 150 -6.03 -4.36 40.37
C VAL A 150 -7.07 -3.30 40.70
N ASP A 151 -6.64 -2.17 41.27
CA ASP A 151 -7.49 -0.99 41.49
C ASP A 151 -7.43 -0.08 40.26
N PRO A 152 -8.49 -0.02 39.42
CA PRO A 152 -8.46 0.79 38.21
C PRO A 152 -8.43 2.30 38.48
N SER A 153 -8.73 2.75 39.70
CA SER A 153 -8.59 4.15 40.09
C SER A 153 -7.14 4.56 40.36
N LYS A 154 -6.24 3.58 40.47
CA LYS A 154 -4.80 3.76 40.71
C LYS A 154 -4.00 3.04 39.62
N PRO A 155 -4.01 3.55 38.37
CA PRO A 155 -3.29 2.90 37.29
C PRO A 155 -1.80 2.84 37.60
N GLU A 156 -1.19 1.68 37.32
CA GLU A 156 0.25 1.52 37.45
C GLU A 156 0.96 2.45 36.45
N PRO A 157 1.98 3.21 36.89
CA PRO A 157 2.83 3.95 35.98
C PRO A 157 3.51 2.99 35.00
N THR A 158 3.49 3.30 33.71
CA THR A 158 4.33 2.60 32.74
C THR A 158 5.81 2.82 33.08
N GLU A 159 6.63 1.77 33.01
CA GLU A 159 8.06 1.79 33.38
C GLU A 159 8.92 2.78 32.56
N ILE A 160 8.34 3.45 31.56
CA ILE A 160 8.99 4.55 30.86
C ILE A 160 8.88 5.79 31.75
N LYS A 161 9.91 6.06 32.56
CA LYS A 161 10.15 7.40 33.09
C LYS A 161 10.63 8.27 31.92
N PRO A 162 9.81 9.20 31.38
CA PRO A 162 10.36 10.20 30.47
C PRO A 162 11.35 11.01 31.33
N GLU A 163 12.58 11.18 30.85
CA GLU A 163 13.63 11.87 31.60
C GLU A 163 13.15 13.29 31.96
N ASP A 164 13.45 13.76 33.18
CA ASP A 164 12.87 15.01 33.72
C ASP A 164 13.11 16.24 32.83
N TRP A 165 14.16 16.23 31.99
CA TRP A 165 14.46 17.29 31.03
C TRP A 165 13.37 17.44 29.94
N LEU A 166 12.61 16.39 29.62
CA LEU A 166 11.47 16.48 28.68
C LEU A 166 10.36 17.41 29.21
N PHE A 167 10.34 17.69 30.51
CA PHE A 167 9.33 18.54 31.14
C PHE A 167 9.88 19.92 31.57
N ASP A 168 11.15 20.22 31.27
CA ASP A 168 11.78 21.51 31.57
C ASP A 168 11.32 22.58 30.58
N ALA A 169 10.21 23.25 30.91
CA ALA A 169 9.68 24.36 30.14
C ALA A 169 10.64 25.57 30.04
N THR A 170 11.68 25.64 30.89
CA THR A 170 12.67 26.72 30.91
C THR A 170 13.87 26.47 30.01
N ALA A 171 14.02 25.27 29.46
CA ALA A 171 15.09 24.96 28.51
C ALA A 171 14.97 25.79 27.23
N GLY A 172 16.05 26.49 26.85
CA GLY A 172 16.13 27.29 25.62
C GLY A 172 16.25 26.43 24.33
N PRO A 173 16.10 27.03 23.14
CA PRO A 173 16.06 26.31 21.85
C PRO A 173 17.27 25.41 21.60
N GLU A 174 18.48 25.92 21.85
CA GLU A 174 19.74 25.19 21.63
C GLU A 174 19.87 23.95 22.52
N ARG A 175 19.47 24.05 23.80
CA ARG A 175 19.48 22.92 24.74
C ARG A 175 18.46 21.87 24.35
N ARG A 176 17.26 22.27 23.89
CA ARG A 176 16.23 21.34 23.41
C ARG A 176 16.66 20.59 22.15
N GLU A 177 17.40 21.25 21.26
CA GLU A 177 17.92 20.65 20.02
C GLU A 177 19.11 19.72 20.30
N ALA A 178 19.96 20.06 21.27
CA ALA A 178 21.08 19.23 21.71
C ALA A 178 20.66 18.00 22.55
N GLU A 179 19.61 18.14 23.37
CA GLU A 179 19.12 17.07 24.26
C GLU A 179 18.01 16.23 23.62
N ALA A 180 17.46 16.63 22.47
CA ALA A 180 16.48 15.88 21.68
C ALA A 180 16.94 14.43 21.41
N ARG A 181 16.55 13.50 22.27
CA ARG A 181 16.80 12.08 22.07
C ARG A 181 15.76 11.51 21.12
N PHE A 182 16.25 10.82 20.08
CA PHE A 182 15.46 9.94 19.24
C PHE A 182 14.99 8.75 20.09
N VAL A 183 13.82 8.86 20.71
CA VAL A 183 13.18 7.75 21.42
C VAL A 183 12.23 7.06 20.45
N HIS A 184 12.55 5.81 20.09
CA HIS A 184 11.73 4.98 19.19
C HIS A 184 11.38 5.61 17.83
N GLY A 185 12.23 6.48 17.26
CA GLY A 185 11.99 7.08 15.94
C GLY A 185 11.11 8.33 15.94
N HIS A 186 10.74 8.86 17.11
CA HIS A 186 9.94 10.08 17.24
C HIS A 186 10.71 11.17 18.01
N LEU A 187 10.65 12.40 17.51
CA LEU A 187 11.09 13.58 18.25
C LEU A 187 9.96 14.00 19.20
N LEU A 188 10.05 13.61 20.47
CA LEU A 188 9.09 14.04 21.49
C LEU A 188 9.43 15.47 21.94
N LYS A 189 8.51 16.42 21.76
CA LYS A 189 8.67 17.77 22.30
C LYS A 189 8.03 17.86 23.70
N PRO A 190 8.54 18.72 24.59
CA PRO A 190 7.97 18.92 25.93
C PRO A 190 6.45 19.20 25.96
N GLY A 191 5.89 19.79 24.90
CA GLY A 191 4.46 20.07 24.79
C GLY A 191 3.57 18.88 24.40
N ASP A 192 4.15 17.81 23.83
CA ASP A 192 3.39 16.66 23.30
C ASP A 192 2.91 15.72 24.41
N VAL A 193 3.63 15.71 25.54
CA VAL A 193 3.34 14.92 26.75
C VAL A 193 2.55 15.69 27.81
N ALA A 194 2.40 17.01 27.66
CA ALA A 194 1.82 17.88 28.70
C ALA A 194 0.28 17.95 28.69
N ARG A 195 -0.39 17.27 27.74
CA ARG A 195 -1.85 17.42 27.52
C ARG A 195 -2.68 16.14 27.67
N THR A 196 -2.12 15.08 28.24
CA THR A 196 -2.86 13.84 28.50
C THR A 196 -2.78 13.49 29.98
N ASP A 197 -3.93 13.46 30.65
CA ASP A 197 -4.04 13.11 32.08
C ASP A 197 -3.56 11.68 32.42
N TRP A 198 -3.28 10.85 31.40
CA TRP A 198 -2.74 9.50 31.56
C TRP A 198 -1.56 9.28 30.61
N LYS A 199 -0.37 9.18 31.22
CA LYS A 199 0.94 9.09 30.58
C LYS A 199 1.03 7.88 29.64
N LEU A 200 1.62 8.11 28.45
CA LEU A 200 1.88 7.15 27.37
C LEU A 200 1.92 5.69 27.82
N ARG A 201 0.95 4.90 27.35
CA ARG A 201 1.17 3.47 27.15
C ARG A 201 1.55 3.28 25.69
N CYS A 202 2.62 2.53 25.44
CA CYS A 202 3.12 2.23 24.08
C CYS A 202 2.21 1.26 23.30
N ALA A 203 0.90 1.29 23.54
CA ALA A 203 -0.05 0.37 22.95
C ALA A 203 -1.26 1.15 22.43
N GLN A 204 -1.73 0.79 21.23
CA GLN A 204 -2.86 1.47 20.58
C GLN A 204 -4.11 1.43 21.48
N PRO A 205 -5.03 2.39 21.38
CA PRO A 205 -6.36 2.25 21.98
C PRO A 205 -6.94 0.88 21.66
N PRO A 206 -7.39 0.12 22.68
CA PRO A 206 -7.76 0.58 24.03
C PRO A 206 -6.67 0.36 25.09
N TYR A 207 -5.48 -0.12 24.72
CA TYR A 207 -4.44 -0.52 25.68
C TYR A 207 -3.82 0.64 26.46
N ASP A 208 -3.93 1.85 25.90
CA ASP A 208 -3.67 3.13 26.55
C ASP A 208 -4.58 3.42 27.76
N ARG A 209 -5.71 2.72 27.86
CA ARG A 209 -6.72 2.92 28.90
C ARG A 209 -6.80 1.81 29.94
N LEU A 210 -6.02 0.73 29.80
CA LEU A 210 -5.98 -0.31 30.83
C LEU A 210 -5.43 0.27 32.14
N PRO A 211 -5.64 -0.35 33.31
CA PRO A 211 -5.01 0.07 34.56
C PRO A 211 -3.61 -0.50 34.76
N VAL A 212 -3.29 -1.64 34.11
CA VAL A 212 -1.97 -2.29 34.14
C VAL A 212 -1.45 -2.56 32.73
N PRO A 213 -0.13 -2.70 32.50
CA PRO A 213 0.41 -3.05 31.20
C PRO A 213 -0.17 -4.37 30.67
N ARG A 214 -0.45 -4.47 29.36
CA ARG A 214 -1.01 -5.70 28.73
C ARG A 214 -0.17 -6.95 29.03
N ALA A 215 1.15 -6.80 29.15
CA ALA A 215 2.09 -7.88 29.48
C ALA A 215 1.93 -8.44 30.92
N ARG A 216 1.26 -7.72 31.82
CA ARG A 216 0.96 -8.19 33.19
C ARG A 216 -0.33 -9.00 33.27
N ILE A 217 -1.17 -8.95 32.24
CA ILE A 217 -2.40 -9.75 32.17
C ILE A 217 -2.00 -11.19 31.83
N PRO A 218 -2.44 -12.19 32.62
CA PRO A 218 -2.11 -13.60 32.39
C PRO A 218 -2.43 -14.09 30.96
N ALA A 219 -1.67 -15.09 30.50
CA ALA A 219 -1.97 -15.79 29.26
C ALA A 219 -3.34 -16.48 29.34
N GLY A 220 -4.00 -16.66 28.19
CA GLY A 220 -5.36 -17.20 28.13
C GLY A 220 -6.45 -16.18 28.42
N ILE A 221 -6.12 -14.89 28.58
CA ILE A 221 -7.12 -13.81 28.70
C ILE A 221 -7.12 -13.01 27.41
N VAL A 222 -8.29 -12.95 26.77
CA VAL A 222 -8.52 -12.18 25.56
C VAL A 222 -9.36 -10.95 25.89
N LEU A 223 -8.92 -9.79 25.44
CA LEU A 223 -9.63 -8.53 25.61
C LEU A 223 -10.43 -8.20 24.36
N SER A 224 -11.61 -7.61 24.57
CA SER A 224 -12.35 -6.93 23.51
C SER A 224 -11.50 -5.79 22.94
N ARG A 225 -11.72 -5.46 21.66
CA ARG A 225 -11.07 -4.34 20.98
C ARG A 225 -11.30 -3.02 21.70
N GLU A 226 -12.43 -2.85 22.38
CA GLU A 226 -12.76 -1.62 23.11
C GLU A 226 -12.14 -1.60 24.50
N GLY A 227 -11.59 -2.74 24.97
CA GLY A 227 -11.03 -2.90 26.31
C GLY A 227 -12.09 -2.86 27.41
N ASP A 228 -13.37 -2.99 27.07
CA ASP A 228 -14.52 -2.88 27.98
C ASP A 228 -14.99 -4.24 28.53
N ALA A 229 -14.55 -5.32 27.90
CA ALA A 229 -14.84 -6.69 28.26
C ALA A 229 -13.65 -7.61 28.00
N TRP A 230 -13.73 -8.79 28.62
CA TRP A 230 -12.74 -9.85 28.49
C TRP A 230 -13.42 -11.22 28.41
N ILE A 231 -12.68 -12.20 27.91
CA ILE A 231 -13.09 -13.60 27.85
C ILE A 231 -11.87 -14.50 28.09
N PRO A 232 -12.00 -15.55 28.92
CA PRO A 232 -10.99 -16.61 28.97
C PRO A 232 -10.93 -17.35 27.63
N GLU A 233 -9.73 -17.69 27.17
CA GLU A 233 -9.50 -18.38 25.89
C GLU A 233 -10.25 -19.72 25.81
N ASP A 234 -10.32 -20.46 26.93
CA ASP A 234 -11.06 -21.73 27.03
C ASP A 234 -12.59 -21.56 27.01
N LYS A 235 -13.08 -20.32 27.08
CA LYS A 235 -14.51 -19.97 26.97
C LYS A 235 -14.88 -19.38 25.61
N VAL A 236 -13.95 -19.33 24.66
CA VAL A 236 -14.25 -18.95 23.28
C VAL A 236 -15.00 -20.10 22.59
N GLU A 237 -16.25 -19.85 22.23
CA GLU A 237 -17.15 -20.82 21.59
C GLU A 237 -17.05 -20.79 20.07
N GLY A 238 -16.67 -19.65 19.50
CA GLY A 238 -16.56 -19.49 18.05
C GLY A 238 -15.68 -18.32 17.65
N VAL A 239 -15.04 -18.45 16.48
CA VAL A 239 -14.17 -17.42 15.91
C VAL A 239 -14.61 -17.09 14.48
N ALA A 240 -14.70 -15.80 14.17
CA ALA A 240 -14.92 -15.29 12.83
C ALA A 240 -13.81 -14.31 12.44
N LEU A 241 -13.50 -14.24 11.15
CA LEU A 241 -12.46 -13.44 10.56
C LEU A 241 -13.05 -12.31 9.71
N PRO A 242 -12.40 -11.12 9.68
CA PRO A 242 -12.74 -10.07 8.74
C PRO A 242 -12.64 -10.52 7.28
N LEU A 243 -13.69 -10.31 6.49
CA LEU A 243 -13.58 -10.44 5.04
C LEU A 243 -13.05 -9.12 4.45
N TYR A 244 -11.94 -9.21 3.74
CA TYR A 244 -11.35 -8.06 3.05
C TYR A 244 -12.10 -7.70 1.78
N GLN A 245 -12.30 -6.39 1.62
CA GLN A 245 -12.76 -5.76 0.37
C GLN A 245 -11.68 -4.78 -0.11
N GLY A 246 -11.55 -4.62 -1.42
CA GLY A 246 -10.46 -3.81 -2.00
C GLY A 246 -10.44 -2.36 -1.51
N ILE A 247 -11.59 -1.82 -1.08
CA ILE A 247 -11.68 -0.46 -0.51
C ILE A 247 -10.90 -0.29 0.80
N MET A 248 -10.68 -1.36 1.56
CA MET A 248 -9.93 -1.36 2.82
C MET A 248 -8.43 -1.14 2.60
N ILE A 249 -7.94 -1.37 1.38
CA ILE A 249 -6.52 -1.41 1.05
C ILE A 249 -6.08 -0.06 0.47
N GLN A 250 -4.98 0.46 0.99
CA GLN A 250 -4.18 1.55 0.43
C GLN A 250 -2.71 1.08 0.33
N PRO A 251 -1.83 1.79 -0.40
CA PRO A 251 -0.42 1.41 -0.51
C PRO A 251 0.23 1.21 0.87
N PHE A 252 0.72 0.00 1.11
CA PHE A 252 1.32 -0.44 2.39
C PHE A 252 0.39 -0.34 3.61
N TYR A 253 -0.92 -0.20 3.43
CA TYR A 253 -1.87 -0.03 4.52
C TYR A 253 -3.11 -0.92 4.37
N PRO A 254 -3.19 -2.04 5.12
CA PRO A 254 -4.26 -3.03 4.94
C PRO A 254 -5.64 -2.61 5.46
N SER A 255 -5.76 -1.61 6.33
CA SER A 255 -7.04 -1.28 6.99
C SER A 255 -7.45 0.19 6.83
N ALA A 256 -7.04 0.84 5.75
CA ALA A 256 -7.22 2.28 5.53
C ALA A 256 -8.67 2.75 5.50
N ARG A 257 -9.63 1.84 5.28
CA ARG A 257 -11.07 2.13 5.31
C ARG A 257 -11.80 1.16 6.22
N GLY A 258 -12.64 1.72 7.10
CA GLY A 258 -13.53 0.97 7.98
C GLY A 258 -14.99 1.13 7.57
N TRP A 259 -15.75 0.04 7.56
CA TRP A 259 -17.17 0.04 7.19
C TRP A 259 -18.02 0.61 8.34
N LEU A 260 -18.86 1.60 8.00
CA LEU A 260 -19.79 2.22 8.93
C LEU A 260 -21.20 1.63 8.79
N SER A 261 -21.75 1.63 7.57
CA SER A 261 -23.13 1.22 7.30
C SER A 261 -23.40 1.06 5.80
N GLY A 262 -24.55 0.48 5.45
CA GLY A 262 -25.03 0.37 4.07
C GLY A 262 -24.32 -0.72 3.24
N THR A 263 -24.80 -0.92 2.02
CA THR A 263 -24.31 -1.97 1.11
C THR A 263 -24.15 -1.44 -0.33
N GLY A 264 -23.33 -2.12 -1.12
CA GLY A 264 -23.07 -1.76 -2.52
C GLY A 264 -22.63 -0.30 -2.69
N LEU A 265 -23.23 0.39 -3.66
CA LEU A 265 -22.94 1.80 -3.95
C LEU A 265 -23.34 2.77 -2.82
N ARG A 266 -24.16 2.33 -1.86
CA ARG A 266 -24.60 3.13 -0.70
C ARG A 266 -23.79 2.84 0.56
N ALA A 267 -22.78 1.95 0.48
CA ALA A 267 -21.92 1.64 1.61
C ALA A 267 -21.11 2.87 2.02
N LYS A 268 -21.14 3.19 3.31
CA LYS A 268 -20.39 4.28 3.93
C LYS A 268 -19.16 3.72 4.60
N TRP A 269 -18.02 4.31 4.30
CA TRP A 269 -16.71 3.93 4.78
C TRP A 269 -16.01 5.15 5.35
N ASP A 270 -15.32 4.99 6.48
CA ASP A 270 -14.52 6.04 7.09
C ASP A 270 -13.03 5.83 6.85
N HIS A 271 -12.24 6.89 6.96
CA HIS A 271 -10.78 6.78 7.01
C HIS A 271 -10.35 6.22 8.36
N VAL A 272 -9.47 5.21 8.33
CA VAL A 272 -8.79 4.73 9.53
C VAL A 272 -7.40 5.38 9.55
N PRO A 273 -7.02 6.12 10.60
CA PRO A 273 -5.68 6.66 10.76
C PRO A 273 -4.62 5.56 10.85
N SER A 274 -3.44 5.78 10.25
CA SER A 274 -2.36 4.78 10.25
C SER A 274 -1.82 4.46 11.64
N ASP A 275 -2.00 5.34 12.62
CA ASP A 275 -1.63 5.09 14.01
C ASP A 275 -2.68 4.27 14.79
N GLN A 276 -3.81 3.89 14.18
CA GLN A 276 -4.93 3.19 14.81
C GLN A 276 -5.44 2.03 13.94
N VAL A 277 -4.65 0.97 13.78
CA VAL A 277 -4.96 -0.06 12.80
C VAL A 277 -5.98 -1.04 13.29
N VAL A 278 -7.19 -0.83 12.79
CA VAL A 278 -8.38 -1.57 13.15
C VAL A 278 -9.02 -2.13 11.89
N TRP A 279 -9.20 -3.44 11.84
CA TRP A 279 -10.01 -4.07 10.79
C TRP A 279 -11.48 -3.95 11.14
N ASN A 280 -12.13 -3.02 10.44
CA ASN A 280 -13.55 -2.78 10.59
C ASN A 280 -14.30 -3.21 9.30
N PRO A 281 -14.53 -4.52 9.11
CA PRO A 281 -15.07 -5.07 7.86
C PRO A 281 -16.58 -4.91 7.76
N GLN A 282 -17.12 -5.06 6.55
CA GLN A 282 -18.55 -5.17 6.31
C GLN A 282 -19.09 -6.59 6.56
N TYR A 283 -18.27 -7.61 6.30
CA TYR A 283 -18.64 -9.02 6.37
C TYR A 283 -17.63 -9.80 7.20
N LEU A 284 -18.09 -10.88 7.82
CA LEU A 284 -17.23 -11.80 8.59
C LEU A 284 -17.46 -13.23 8.11
N MET A 285 -16.42 -14.06 8.20
CA MET A 285 -16.46 -15.48 7.84
C MET A 285 -16.01 -16.31 9.03
N ALA A 286 -16.69 -17.43 9.31
CA ALA A 286 -16.24 -18.35 10.36
C ALA A 286 -14.82 -18.86 10.09
N LEU A 287 -13.98 -18.95 11.12
CA LEU A 287 -12.61 -19.43 11.02
C LEU A 287 -12.55 -20.85 10.43
N ASP A 288 -13.50 -21.72 10.77
CA ASP A 288 -13.54 -23.09 10.26
C ASP A 288 -13.83 -23.15 8.76
N GLU A 289 -14.66 -22.24 8.24
CA GLU A 289 -14.89 -22.12 6.79
C GLU A 289 -13.62 -21.64 6.09
N ALA A 290 -12.94 -20.63 6.65
CA ALA A 290 -11.66 -20.15 6.13
C ALA A 290 -10.57 -21.25 6.12
N ARG A 291 -10.51 -22.07 7.18
CA ARG A 291 -9.57 -23.20 7.28
C ARG A 291 -9.84 -24.29 6.26
N ARG A 292 -11.11 -24.60 5.97
CA ARG A 292 -11.48 -25.60 4.95
C ARG A 292 -11.02 -25.21 3.55
N VAL A 293 -10.97 -23.91 3.25
CA VAL A 293 -10.53 -23.39 1.94
C VAL A 293 -8.99 -23.36 1.83
N GLY A 294 -8.28 -23.23 2.95
CA GLY A 294 -6.81 -23.21 2.96
C GLY A 294 -6.24 -21.86 2.49
N LEU A 295 -6.50 -20.80 3.25
CA LEU A 295 -6.01 -19.45 2.93
C LEU A 295 -4.48 -19.35 3.06
N PRO A 296 -3.80 -18.58 2.19
CA PRO A 296 -2.37 -18.32 2.34
C PRO A 296 -2.05 -17.59 3.65
N GLN A 297 -0.92 -17.96 4.28
CA GLN A 297 -0.54 -17.46 5.61
C GLN A 297 -0.20 -15.96 5.64
N ALA A 298 0.58 -15.50 4.65
CA ALA A 298 0.90 -14.11 4.40
C ALA A 298 0.86 -13.84 2.89
N LYS A 299 0.16 -12.78 2.50
CA LYS A 299 -0.11 -12.47 1.09
C LYS A 299 -0.15 -10.98 0.84
N VAL A 300 0.15 -10.57 -0.39
CA VAL A 300 -0.09 -9.20 -0.83
C VAL A 300 -1.48 -9.13 -1.44
N GLY A 301 -2.42 -8.56 -0.71
CA GLY A 301 -3.72 -8.22 -1.25
C GLY A 301 -3.69 -6.83 -1.86
N PHE A 302 -4.40 -6.65 -2.96
CA PHE A 302 -4.46 -5.37 -3.64
C PHE A 302 -5.87 -5.06 -4.12
N ARG A 303 -6.13 -3.78 -4.32
CA ARG A 303 -7.43 -3.31 -4.82
C ARG A 303 -7.53 -3.58 -6.32
N ASP A 304 -8.50 -4.40 -6.72
CA ASP A 304 -8.77 -4.72 -8.13
C ASP A 304 -9.23 -3.50 -8.93
N ILE A 305 -10.14 -2.69 -8.34
CA ILE A 305 -10.71 -1.53 -9.01
C ILE A 305 -9.64 -0.43 -9.16
N SER A 306 -9.22 -0.20 -10.40
CA SER A 306 -8.17 0.74 -10.80
C SER A 306 -8.72 1.74 -11.81
N ARG A 307 -9.44 2.75 -11.35
CA ARG A 307 -10.01 3.75 -12.28
C ARG A 307 -8.90 4.69 -12.74
N ASP A 308 -8.95 5.15 -13.99
CA ASP A 308 -8.00 6.13 -14.54
C ASP A 308 -7.99 7.46 -13.78
N THR A 309 -9.06 7.73 -13.03
CA THR A 309 -9.19 8.90 -12.16
C THR A 309 -8.56 8.72 -10.78
N ASP A 310 -8.23 7.48 -10.39
CA ASP A 310 -7.64 7.17 -9.10
C ASP A 310 -6.18 7.66 -9.06
N VAL A 311 -5.76 8.11 -7.87
CA VAL A 311 -4.41 8.66 -7.64
C VAL A 311 -3.29 7.67 -7.92
N ARG A 312 -3.58 6.36 -7.81
CA ARG A 312 -2.69 5.23 -8.01
C ARG A 312 -3.46 4.13 -8.74
N SER A 313 -2.80 3.45 -9.66
CA SER A 313 -3.38 2.32 -10.37
C SER A 313 -3.26 1.04 -9.55
N PHE A 314 -2.10 0.80 -8.91
CA PHE A 314 -1.92 -0.34 -8.00
C PHE A 314 -1.89 0.14 -6.55
N MET A 315 -2.67 -0.51 -5.69
CA MET A 315 -2.69 -0.24 -4.25
C MET A 315 -2.71 -1.58 -3.52
N GLY A 316 -1.55 -1.98 -2.99
CA GLY A 316 -1.38 -3.26 -2.30
C GLY A 316 -0.88 -3.11 -0.88
N ALA A 317 -1.20 -4.08 -0.03
CA ALA A 317 -0.72 -4.18 1.34
C ALA A 317 -0.46 -5.64 1.71
N LEU A 318 0.40 -5.85 2.72
CA LEU A 318 0.58 -7.16 3.33
C LEU A 318 -0.67 -7.49 4.16
N LEU A 319 -1.33 -8.61 3.85
CA LEU A 319 -2.53 -9.07 4.53
C LEU A 319 -2.24 -10.33 5.37
N PRO A 320 -2.91 -10.47 6.54
CA PRO A 320 -2.87 -11.71 7.31
C PRO A 320 -3.68 -12.81 6.60
N MET A 321 -3.78 -13.98 7.24
CA MET A 321 -4.61 -15.12 6.82
C MET A 321 -6.13 -14.84 7.00
N PHE A 322 -6.58 -13.66 6.58
CA PHE A 322 -7.99 -13.28 6.55
C PHE A 322 -8.54 -13.47 5.13
N PRO A 323 -9.81 -13.90 4.99
CA PRO A 323 -10.42 -14.15 3.69
C PRO A 323 -10.57 -12.85 2.90
N CYS A 324 -10.39 -12.92 1.58
CA CYS A 324 -10.48 -11.79 0.66
C CYS A 324 -11.58 -12.00 -0.38
N GLY A 325 -12.48 -11.03 -0.52
CA GLY A 325 -13.41 -11.00 -1.64
C GLY A 325 -12.69 -10.69 -2.95
N HIS A 326 -13.26 -11.04 -4.10
CA HIS A 326 -12.66 -10.83 -5.43
C HIS A 326 -12.31 -9.37 -5.77
N SER A 327 -12.88 -8.39 -5.05
CA SER A 327 -12.45 -6.97 -5.15
C SER A 327 -11.07 -6.69 -4.52
N ALA A 328 -10.55 -7.63 -3.74
CA ALA A 328 -9.22 -7.66 -3.15
C ALA A 328 -8.46 -8.94 -3.56
N PRO A 329 -8.06 -9.11 -4.83
CA PRO A 329 -7.24 -10.24 -5.25
C PRO A 329 -5.92 -10.28 -4.49
N VAL A 330 -5.32 -11.46 -4.44
CA VAL A 330 -4.11 -11.70 -3.65
C VAL A 330 -2.98 -12.28 -4.51
N LEU A 331 -1.77 -11.85 -4.21
CA LEU A 331 -0.52 -12.48 -4.63
C LEU A 331 0.07 -13.20 -3.42
N HIS A 332 0.49 -14.45 -3.58
CA HIS A 332 1.18 -15.23 -2.55
C HIS A 332 2.31 -16.06 -3.17
N ALA A 333 3.23 -16.55 -2.35
CA ALA A 333 4.25 -17.48 -2.84
C ALA A 333 3.61 -18.77 -3.39
N ALA A 334 4.27 -19.42 -4.36
CA ALA A 334 3.80 -20.66 -4.97
C ALA A 334 3.48 -21.76 -3.93
N ASN A 335 4.25 -21.81 -2.84
CA ASN A 335 3.85 -22.51 -1.63
C ASN A 335 3.13 -21.53 -0.70
N ALA A 336 1.83 -21.76 -0.45
CA ALA A 336 0.98 -20.90 0.38
C ALA A 336 1.42 -20.78 1.86
N HIS A 337 2.30 -21.67 2.32
CA HIS A 337 2.90 -21.64 3.66
C HIS A 337 4.23 -20.87 3.70
N THR A 338 4.79 -20.50 2.55
CA THR A 338 6.00 -19.67 2.48
C THR A 338 5.59 -18.21 2.57
N PRO A 339 6.20 -17.42 3.47
CA PRO A 339 5.98 -15.97 3.53
C PRO A 339 6.31 -15.32 2.19
N ILE A 340 5.49 -14.35 1.79
CA ILE A 340 5.75 -13.58 0.58
C ILE A 340 6.96 -12.66 0.76
N ASP A 341 7.75 -12.51 -0.30
CA ASP A 341 8.91 -11.63 -0.33
C ASP A 341 8.47 -10.15 -0.17
N PRO A 342 8.89 -9.42 0.88
CA PRO A 342 8.50 -8.01 1.08
C PRO A 342 8.90 -7.12 -0.08
N LEU A 343 10.00 -7.50 -0.74
CA LEU A 343 10.50 -6.77 -1.88
C LEU A 343 9.45 -6.67 -2.99
N LEU A 344 8.60 -7.69 -3.13
CA LEU A 344 7.47 -7.66 -4.04
C LEU A 344 6.56 -6.47 -3.71
N LEU A 345 6.15 -6.35 -2.43
CA LEU A 345 5.28 -5.27 -1.96
C LEU A 345 5.90 -3.89 -2.18
N ALA A 346 7.21 -3.77 -2.00
CA ALA A 346 7.97 -2.55 -2.26
C ALA A 346 7.80 -2.09 -3.72
N PHE A 347 8.06 -3.01 -4.67
CA PHE A 347 8.04 -2.66 -6.08
C PHE A 347 6.64 -2.51 -6.67
N VAL A 348 5.67 -3.37 -6.30
CA VAL A 348 4.30 -3.25 -6.84
C VAL A 348 3.60 -1.97 -6.38
N ASN A 349 4.03 -1.38 -5.27
CA ASN A 349 3.55 -0.06 -4.83
C ASN A 349 4.42 1.11 -5.31
N SER A 350 5.47 0.88 -6.10
CA SER A 350 6.33 1.95 -6.60
C SER A 350 5.66 2.78 -7.71
N PHE A 351 6.06 4.04 -7.85
CA PHE A 351 5.59 4.89 -8.95
C PHE A 351 6.00 4.36 -10.33
N VAL A 352 7.17 3.74 -10.44
CA VAL A 352 7.64 3.14 -11.70
C VAL A 352 6.72 1.98 -12.12
N PHE A 353 6.31 1.14 -11.17
CA PHE A 353 5.37 0.06 -11.44
C PHE A 353 3.98 0.58 -11.84
N ASP A 354 3.48 1.57 -11.11
CA ASP A 354 2.20 2.21 -11.41
C ASP A 354 2.23 2.89 -12.79
N TRP A 355 3.35 3.53 -13.14
CA TRP A 355 3.55 4.15 -14.45
C TRP A 355 3.53 3.13 -15.58
N MET A 356 4.18 1.97 -15.42
CA MET A 356 4.12 0.87 -16.40
C MET A 356 2.70 0.38 -16.64
N ILE A 357 1.91 0.20 -15.57
CA ILE A 357 0.50 -0.19 -15.68
C ILE A 357 -0.26 0.85 -16.50
N ARG A 358 -0.03 2.13 -16.23
CA ARG A 358 -0.68 3.24 -16.95
C ARG A 358 -0.29 3.31 -18.43
N GLN A 359 0.87 2.78 -18.82
CA GLN A 359 1.22 2.65 -20.25
C GLN A 359 0.40 1.60 -20.99
N ARG A 360 -0.29 0.68 -20.30
CA ARG A 360 -1.10 -0.37 -20.95
C ARG A 360 -2.55 0.03 -21.23
N GLY A 361 -2.86 1.29 -21.04
CA GLY A 361 -4.23 1.78 -21.08
C GLY A 361 -4.95 1.51 -19.78
N GLY A 362 -5.75 2.48 -19.37
CA GLY A 362 -6.56 2.42 -18.17
C GLY A 362 -7.49 1.20 -18.14
N ALA A 363 -7.25 0.28 -17.22
CA ALA A 363 -8.09 -0.88 -17.01
C ALA A 363 -8.88 -0.70 -15.71
N ALA A 364 -10.21 -0.75 -15.78
CA ALA A 364 -11.06 -0.65 -14.60
C ALA A 364 -10.77 -1.72 -13.54
N HIS A 365 -10.14 -2.84 -13.95
CA HIS A 365 -9.78 -4.00 -13.15
C HIS A 365 -8.34 -4.43 -13.43
N LEU A 366 -7.61 -4.82 -12.38
CA LEU A 366 -6.24 -5.32 -12.47
C LEU A 366 -6.23 -6.84 -12.58
N ILE A 367 -6.27 -7.32 -13.82
CA ILE A 367 -6.31 -8.76 -14.12
C ILE A 367 -4.91 -9.37 -14.26
N TRP A 368 -4.81 -10.68 -13.98
CA TRP A 368 -3.53 -11.40 -14.02
C TRP A 368 -2.84 -11.36 -15.39
N SER A 369 -3.57 -11.41 -16.50
CA SER A 369 -2.97 -11.34 -17.84
C SER A 369 -2.16 -10.05 -18.06
N MET A 370 -2.57 -8.94 -17.43
CA MET A 370 -1.81 -7.68 -17.42
C MET A 370 -0.66 -7.74 -16.42
N LEU A 371 -0.96 -8.08 -15.16
CA LEU A 371 0.03 -8.05 -14.08
C LEU A 371 1.20 -9.01 -14.34
N SER A 372 0.93 -10.19 -14.90
CA SER A 372 1.92 -11.23 -15.18
C SER A 372 3.00 -10.80 -16.19
N GLU A 373 2.75 -9.74 -16.95
CA GLU A 373 3.69 -9.15 -17.92
C GLU A 373 4.41 -7.90 -17.36
N MET A 374 4.24 -7.56 -16.08
CA MET A 374 4.95 -6.42 -15.48
C MET A 374 6.36 -6.83 -15.10
N ALA A 375 7.36 -6.04 -15.47
CA ALA A 375 8.75 -6.28 -15.10
C ALA A 375 9.04 -5.76 -13.69
N LEU A 376 9.66 -6.57 -12.83
CA LEU A 376 10.04 -6.20 -11.46
C LEU A 376 11.52 -6.56 -11.19
N PRO A 377 12.32 -5.70 -10.54
CA PRO A 377 13.72 -6.00 -10.24
C PRO A 377 13.81 -7.10 -9.18
N ARG A 378 14.56 -8.18 -9.44
CA ARG A 378 14.65 -9.30 -8.49
C ARG A 378 15.75 -9.13 -7.45
N ASN A 379 16.89 -8.57 -7.85
CA ASN A 379 18.10 -8.46 -7.04
C ASN A 379 18.59 -7.01 -6.98
N PRO A 380 17.83 -6.09 -6.38
CA PRO A 380 18.23 -4.70 -6.30
C PRO A 380 19.45 -4.49 -5.40
N PRO A 381 20.22 -3.42 -5.62
CA PRO A 381 21.25 -3.02 -4.67
C PRO A 381 20.61 -2.73 -3.30
N ALA A 382 21.33 -3.06 -2.23
CA ALA A 382 20.87 -2.85 -0.85
C ALA A 382 19.51 -3.49 -0.48
N ARG A 383 19.14 -4.61 -1.12
CA ARG A 383 17.91 -5.36 -0.87
C ARG A 383 17.51 -5.45 0.61
N LYS A 384 18.42 -5.84 1.50
CA LYS A 384 18.15 -5.96 2.95
C LYS A 384 17.54 -4.67 3.55
N LYS A 385 18.04 -3.50 3.14
CA LYS A 385 17.53 -2.21 3.63
C LYS A 385 16.14 -1.90 3.07
N LEU A 386 15.91 -2.27 1.82
CA LEU A 386 14.60 -2.14 1.18
C LEU A 386 13.55 -3.05 1.87
N ASP A 387 13.95 -4.26 2.26
CA ASP A 387 13.12 -5.16 3.07
C ASP A 387 12.84 -4.54 4.44
N GLU A 388 13.85 -4.01 5.14
CA GLU A 388 13.68 -3.34 6.44
C GLU A 388 12.71 -2.14 6.38
N LEU A 389 12.80 -1.31 5.32
CA LEU A 389 11.90 -0.19 5.07
C LEU A 389 10.46 -0.67 4.81
N THR A 390 10.33 -1.70 3.99
CA THR A 390 9.02 -2.26 3.63
C THR A 390 8.33 -2.88 4.84
N VAL A 391 9.08 -3.63 5.66
CA VAL A 391 8.56 -4.21 6.90
C VAL A 391 8.19 -3.09 7.89
N ALA A 392 9.00 -2.04 8.02
CA ALA A 392 8.68 -0.90 8.89
C ALA A 392 7.39 -0.16 8.50
N LEU A 393 7.01 -0.17 7.21
CA LEU A 393 5.72 0.35 6.72
C LEU A 393 4.53 -0.57 7.03
N ASN A 394 4.76 -1.80 7.45
CA ASN A 394 3.73 -2.77 7.82
C ASN A 394 3.85 -3.18 9.30
N PRO A 395 3.77 -2.21 10.23
CA PRO A 395 4.12 -2.44 11.63
C PRO A 395 3.10 -3.27 12.40
N TRP A 396 1.88 -3.40 11.85
CA TRP A 396 0.77 -4.12 12.48
C TRP A 396 0.76 -5.54 11.99
N ALA A 397 1.84 -6.22 12.30
CA ALA A 397 2.01 -7.58 11.89
C ALA A 397 1.21 -8.43 12.89
N HIS A 398 -0.06 -8.66 12.53
CA HIS A 398 -0.93 -9.69 13.10
C HIS A 398 -0.08 -10.96 13.33
N PRO A 399 -0.28 -11.76 14.39
CA PRO A 399 0.58 -12.91 14.70
C PRO A 399 0.80 -13.89 13.52
N SER A 400 -0.17 -13.99 12.61
CA SER A 400 -0.05 -14.80 11.38
C SER A 400 0.94 -14.24 10.35
N ILE A 401 1.26 -12.95 10.43
CA ILE A 401 2.25 -12.24 9.60
C ILE A 401 3.63 -12.29 10.29
N THR A 402 3.71 -12.23 11.63
CA THR A 402 4.96 -12.21 12.42
C THR A 402 5.49 -13.57 12.85
N THR A 403 5.07 -14.66 12.21
CA THR A 403 5.55 -16.00 12.57
C THR A 403 7.10 -16.01 12.61
N PRO A 404 7.76 -16.66 13.59
CA PRO A 404 9.22 -16.62 13.71
C PRO A 404 9.91 -16.95 12.39
N GLY A 405 10.71 -16.00 11.87
CA GLY A 405 11.39 -16.08 10.57
C GLY A 405 10.70 -15.36 9.40
N ALA A 406 9.47 -14.85 9.59
CA ALA A 406 8.63 -14.31 8.53
C ALA A 406 8.56 -12.79 8.50
N LEU A 407 9.70 -12.08 8.66
CA LEU A 407 9.89 -10.61 8.56
C LEU A 407 10.08 -9.89 9.90
N THR A 408 11.32 -9.81 10.34
CA THR A 408 11.73 -8.98 11.48
C THR A 408 12.56 -7.80 10.99
N SER A 409 12.15 -6.58 11.33
CA SER A 409 12.96 -5.37 11.13
C SER A 409 13.46 -4.86 12.48
N ASN A 410 14.73 -4.48 12.55
CA ASN A 410 15.25 -3.74 13.71
C ASN A 410 14.85 -2.26 13.68
N ARG A 411 14.22 -1.79 12.59
CA ARG A 411 13.73 -0.42 12.46
C ARG A 411 12.40 -0.25 13.21
N PRO A 412 12.20 0.89 13.89
CA PRO A 412 10.89 1.25 14.41
C PRO A 412 9.84 1.27 13.30
N SER A 413 8.64 0.90 13.71
CA SER A 413 7.42 0.93 12.93
C SER A 413 7.04 2.34 12.48
N ALA A 414 6.69 2.53 11.21
CA ALA A 414 6.23 3.82 10.70
C ALA A 414 4.74 4.03 11.01
N LEU A 415 4.48 4.62 12.18
CA LEU A 415 3.13 4.88 12.70
C LEU A 415 2.54 6.21 12.20
N THR A 416 3.35 7.27 12.14
CA THR A 416 2.89 8.62 11.75
C THR A 416 2.81 8.79 10.24
N ALA A 417 1.90 9.66 9.77
CA ALA A 417 1.77 9.96 8.35
C ALA A 417 3.08 10.48 7.72
N SER A 418 3.82 11.34 8.43
CA SER A 418 5.10 11.89 7.97
C SER A 418 6.16 10.81 7.78
N GLU A 419 6.31 9.92 8.76
CA GLU A 419 7.30 8.84 8.68
C GLU A 419 6.93 7.85 7.57
N ARG A 420 5.64 7.54 7.41
CA ARG A 420 5.16 6.69 6.32
C ARG A 420 5.43 7.30 4.94
N VAL A 421 5.23 8.61 4.77
CA VAL A 421 5.57 9.29 3.51
C VAL A 421 7.07 9.25 3.26
N ARG A 422 7.89 9.51 4.30
CA ARG A 422 9.36 9.45 4.20
C ARG A 422 9.85 8.06 3.77
N LEU A 423 9.36 6.99 4.41
CA LEU A 423 9.75 5.63 4.06
C LEU A 423 9.29 5.24 2.64
N ARG A 424 8.07 5.64 2.23
CA ARG A 424 7.60 5.39 0.86
C ARG A 424 8.44 6.13 -0.19
N ALA A 425 8.78 7.41 0.04
CA ALA A 425 9.65 8.17 -0.86
C ALA A 425 11.05 7.51 -0.98
N ASN A 426 11.61 7.00 0.12
CA ASN A 426 12.86 6.26 0.10
C ASN A 426 12.74 4.94 -0.69
N ILE A 427 11.64 4.19 -0.52
CA ILE A 427 11.36 2.98 -1.29
C ILE A 427 11.25 3.30 -2.78
N ASP A 428 10.53 4.35 -3.16
CA ASP A 428 10.36 4.77 -4.54
C ASP A 428 11.70 5.22 -5.17
N ALA A 429 12.55 5.94 -4.43
CA ALA A 429 13.88 6.32 -4.89
C ALA A 429 14.78 5.09 -5.12
N LEU A 430 14.79 4.15 -4.17
CA LEU A 430 15.53 2.89 -4.33
C LEU A 430 14.97 2.03 -5.46
N ALA A 431 13.65 2.06 -5.67
CA ALA A 431 13.01 1.36 -6.76
C ALA A 431 13.45 1.92 -8.11
N ALA A 432 13.48 3.24 -8.28
CA ALA A 432 13.98 3.89 -9.50
C ALA A 432 15.43 3.47 -9.82
N ILE A 433 16.32 3.44 -8.82
CA ILE A 433 17.69 2.91 -8.99
C ILE A 433 17.69 1.43 -9.40
N ALA A 434 16.84 0.60 -8.79
CA ALA A 434 16.75 -0.82 -9.11
C ALA A 434 16.25 -1.08 -10.55
N TYR A 435 15.44 -0.18 -11.09
CA TYR A 435 15.01 -0.19 -12.50
C TYR A 435 16.05 0.40 -13.47
N GLY A 436 17.17 0.93 -12.96
CA GLY A 436 18.20 1.56 -13.78
C GLY A 436 17.81 2.94 -14.32
N LEU A 437 16.92 3.65 -13.62
CA LEU A 437 16.46 4.98 -14.00
C LEU A 437 17.42 6.07 -13.53
N SER A 438 17.56 7.14 -14.32
CA SER A 438 18.22 8.40 -13.93
C SER A 438 17.22 9.42 -13.38
N GLY A 439 17.73 10.54 -12.85
CA GLY A 439 16.89 11.65 -12.38
C GLY A 439 15.95 12.18 -13.47
N ASP A 440 16.44 12.28 -14.70
CA ASP A 440 15.63 12.72 -15.85
C ASP A 440 14.55 11.69 -16.23
N ASP A 441 14.79 10.40 -16.04
CA ASP A 441 13.77 9.37 -16.26
C ASP A 441 12.67 9.48 -15.20
N LEU A 442 13.06 9.63 -13.92
CA LEU A 442 12.11 9.76 -12.82
C LEU A 442 11.30 11.06 -12.92
N ASN A 443 11.93 12.17 -13.31
CA ASN A 443 11.26 13.44 -13.55
C ASN A 443 10.25 13.37 -14.70
N TRP A 444 10.54 12.57 -15.74
CA TRP A 444 9.57 12.31 -16.81
C TRP A 444 8.35 11.53 -16.31
N ILE A 445 8.57 10.49 -15.49
CA ILE A 445 7.50 9.68 -14.88
C ILE A 445 6.64 10.54 -13.95
N LEU A 446 7.28 11.40 -13.14
CA LEU A 446 6.65 12.27 -12.14
C LEU A 446 6.50 13.72 -12.64
N LYS A 447 6.29 13.93 -13.94
CA LYS A 447 6.08 15.28 -14.48
C LYS A 447 4.81 15.94 -13.92
N ASP A 448 4.81 17.26 -13.85
CA ASP A 448 3.71 18.12 -13.42
C ASP A 448 3.28 17.94 -11.94
N VAL A 449 4.08 17.28 -11.11
CA VAL A 449 3.73 16.99 -9.71
C VAL A 449 4.01 18.14 -8.73
N ASP A 450 4.84 19.09 -9.15
CA ASP A 450 5.29 20.27 -8.40
C ASP A 450 4.41 21.51 -8.61
N LEU A 451 3.40 21.41 -9.48
CA LEU A 451 2.48 22.52 -9.76
C LEU A 451 1.73 22.98 -8.49
N PRO A 452 1.62 24.30 -8.24
CA PRO A 452 0.86 24.83 -7.09
C PRO A 452 -0.58 24.32 -7.08
N ALA A 453 -1.13 24.01 -5.91
CA ALA A 453 -2.48 23.46 -5.79
C ALA A 453 -3.55 24.34 -6.47
N GLN A 454 -3.38 25.66 -6.46
CA GLN A 454 -4.30 26.61 -7.11
C GLN A 454 -4.27 26.53 -8.64
N SER A 455 -3.17 26.07 -9.23
CA SER A 455 -3.02 25.91 -10.68
C SER A 455 -3.62 24.62 -11.21
N ILE A 456 -3.80 23.61 -10.33
CA ILE A 456 -4.40 22.33 -10.67
C ILE A 456 -5.92 22.47 -10.59
N GLY A 457 -6.55 22.82 -11.71
CA GLY A 457 -8.02 22.86 -11.80
C GLY A 457 -8.65 21.51 -11.42
N ARG A 458 -9.93 21.51 -11.00
CA ARG A 458 -10.63 20.28 -10.54
C ARG A 458 -10.51 19.11 -11.52
N SER A 459 -10.55 19.40 -12.82
CA SER A 459 -10.45 18.43 -13.92
C SER A 459 -9.03 18.12 -14.38
N GLY A 460 -8.01 18.86 -13.92
CA GLY A 460 -6.64 18.78 -14.43
C GLY A 460 -6.56 18.99 -15.95
N LEU A 461 -7.34 19.96 -16.47
CA LEU A 461 -7.36 20.25 -17.90
C LEU A 461 -5.95 20.68 -18.36
N GLY A 462 -5.46 20.08 -19.44
CA GLY A 462 -4.11 20.33 -19.95
C GLY A 462 -3.01 19.44 -19.35
N LEU A 463 -3.27 18.78 -18.22
CA LEU A 463 -2.33 17.83 -17.61
C LEU A 463 -2.48 16.43 -18.19
N ASP A 464 -1.42 15.63 -18.06
CA ASP A 464 -1.45 14.23 -18.47
C ASP A 464 -2.55 13.48 -17.71
N PRO A 465 -3.56 12.89 -18.40
CA PRO A 465 -4.60 12.11 -17.75
C PRO A 465 -4.06 10.91 -16.96
N ARG A 466 -2.84 10.47 -17.24
CA ARG A 466 -2.20 9.35 -16.53
C ARG A 466 -1.18 9.83 -15.50
N GLY A 467 -0.85 11.12 -15.46
CA GLY A 467 0.17 11.67 -14.56
C GLY A 467 -0.16 11.57 -13.06
N PHE A 468 0.90 11.57 -12.26
CA PHE A 468 0.83 11.46 -10.79
C PHE A 468 0.58 12.79 -10.06
N TRP A 469 0.37 13.90 -10.78
CA TRP A 469 0.01 15.21 -10.23
C TRP A 469 -1.23 15.20 -9.31
N ARG A 470 -2.03 14.12 -9.36
CA ARG A 470 -3.22 13.90 -8.52
C ARG A 470 -2.89 13.47 -7.09
N VAL A 471 -1.72 12.87 -6.88
CA VAL A 471 -1.27 12.37 -5.58
C VAL A 471 -1.06 13.56 -4.67
N ASP A 472 -1.75 13.58 -3.53
CA ASP A 472 -1.67 14.64 -2.53
C ASP A 472 -1.89 16.05 -3.11
N ARG A 473 -2.68 16.18 -4.19
CA ARG A 473 -2.85 17.45 -4.93
C ARG A 473 -3.44 18.60 -4.10
N SER A 474 -4.09 18.29 -2.98
CA SER A 474 -4.60 19.28 -2.02
C SER A 474 -3.50 19.90 -1.17
N GLU A 475 -2.37 19.20 -1.03
CA GLU A 475 -1.23 19.64 -0.24
C GLU A 475 -0.34 20.59 -1.04
N ALA A 476 0.47 21.36 -0.30
CA ALA A 476 1.58 22.11 -0.87
C ALA A 476 2.56 21.14 -1.56
N PRO A 477 3.15 21.51 -2.73
CA PRO A 477 4.05 20.63 -3.48
C PRO A 477 5.13 19.95 -2.63
N GLU A 478 5.73 20.68 -1.70
CA GLU A 478 6.83 20.23 -0.84
C GLU A 478 6.42 19.11 0.15
N LEU A 479 5.12 18.93 0.36
CA LEU A 479 4.55 17.89 1.23
C LEU A 479 4.04 16.67 0.45
N ARG A 480 4.01 16.74 -0.89
CA ARG A 480 3.46 15.66 -1.72
C ARG A 480 4.43 14.50 -1.79
N HIS A 481 3.90 13.29 -1.71
CA HIS A 481 4.71 12.08 -1.82
C HIS A 481 5.55 12.02 -3.11
N THR A 482 5.00 12.50 -4.23
CA THR A 482 5.67 12.53 -5.54
C THR A 482 6.88 13.48 -5.57
N VAL A 483 6.74 14.70 -5.05
CA VAL A 483 7.85 15.67 -4.98
C VAL A 483 8.92 15.19 -4.00
N LEU A 484 8.50 14.67 -2.85
CA LEU A 484 9.42 14.08 -1.86
C LEU A 484 10.20 12.89 -2.44
N THR A 485 9.61 12.14 -3.37
CA THR A 485 10.31 11.07 -4.10
C THR A 485 11.39 11.63 -5.03
N GLN A 486 11.12 12.72 -5.76
CA GLN A 486 12.13 13.37 -6.60
C GLN A 486 13.29 13.92 -5.75
N VAL A 487 12.98 14.57 -4.62
CA VAL A 487 13.98 15.07 -3.67
C VAL A 487 14.81 13.94 -3.08
N ALA A 488 14.16 12.86 -2.64
CA ALA A 488 14.83 11.67 -2.10
C ALA A 488 15.77 11.02 -3.13
N PHE A 489 15.34 10.93 -4.38
CA PHE A 489 16.14 10.37 -5.46
C PHE A 489 17.35 11.26 -5.80
N HIS A 490 17.18 12.57 -5.85
CA HIS A 490 18.29 13.51 -6.08
C HIS A 490 19.36 13.43 -4.96
N ASP A 491 18.94 13.36 -3.69
CA ASP A 491 19.87 13.15 -2.56
C ASP A 491 20.59 11.79 -2.67
N LEU A 492 19.86 10.73 -3.04
CA LEU A 492 20.43 9.41 -3.26
C LEU A 492 21.50 9.42 -4.37
N GLU A 493 21.21 9.98 -5.55
CA GLU A 493 22.17 10.10 -6.65
C GLU A 493 23.41 10.90 -6.23
N SER A 494 23.21 12.03 -5.55
CA SER A 494 24.29 12.87 -5.04
C SER A 494 25.22 12.09 -4.11
N ARG A 495 24.65 11.29 -3.19
CA ARG A 495 25.45 10.46 -2.27
C ARG A 495 26.16 9.31 -2.98
N ILE A 496 25.55 8.70 -3.98
CA ILE A 496 26.20 7.68 -4.81
C ILE A 496 27.41 8.28 -5.54
N GLN A 497 27.25 9.46 -6.12
CA GLN A 497 28.34 10.17 -6.80
C GLN A 497 29.46 10.55 -5.82
N MET A 498 29.14 11.12 -4.67
CA MET A 498 30.12 11.51 -3.65
C MET A 498 30.92 10.32 -3.09
N ARG A 499 30.28 9.16 -2.93
CA ARG A 499 30.93 7.95 -2.40
C ARG A 499 31.66 7.13 -3.48
N GLY A 500 31.38 7.37 -4.76
CA GLY A 500 31.93 6.58 -5.88
C GLY A 500 31.48 5.12 -5.89
N SER A 501 30.51 4.75 -5.05
CA SER A 501 30.02 3.38 -4.87
C SER A 501 28.53 3.41 -4.57
N GLN A 502 27.74 2.71 -5.40
CA GLN A 502 26.29 2.65 -5.25
C GLN A 502 25.89 2.11 -3.86
N ARG A 503 26.57 1.06 -3.40
CA ARG A 503 26.32 0.46 -2.09
C ARG A 503 26.57 1.46 -0.96
N GLU A 504 27.68 2.19 -1.01
CA GLU A 504 28.04 3.15 0.03
C GLU A 504 27.17 4.42 -0.02
N GLY A 505 26.79 4.86 -1.22
CA GLY A 505 25.83 5.93 -1.42
C GLY A 505 24.47 5.60 -0.82
N ILE A 506 23.92 4.40 -1.10
CA ILE A 506 22.65 3.94 -0.51
C ILE A 506 22.75 3.85 1.02
N ASN A 507 23.86 3.32 1.55
CA ASN A 507 24.07 3.28 3.00
C ASN A 507 24.05 4.70 3.59
N SER A 508 24.80 5.61 2.98
CA SER A 508 24.86 7.01 3.42
C SER A 508 23.50 7.72 3.30
N PHE A 509 22.67 7.38 2.31
CA PHE A 509 21.34 7.94 2.12
C PHE A 509 20.36 7.51 3.22
N LEU A 510 20.41 6.24 3.62
CA LEU A 510 19.43 5.66 4.54
C LEU A 510 19.76 5.86 6.02
N GLY A 511 20.93 6.44 6.33
CA GLY A 511 21.48 6.55 7.68
C GLY A 511 22.26 5.31 8.07
#